data_AF-A0A1G7XZJ0-F1
#
_entry.id   AF-A0A1G7XZJ0-F1
#
_cell.length_a   1.000
_cell.length_b   1.000
_cell.length_c   1.000
_cell.angle_alpha   90.00
_cell.angle_beta   90.00
_cell.angle_gamma   90.00
#
_symmetry.space_group_name_H-M   'P 1'
#
loop_
_entity.id
_entity.type
_entity.pdbx_description
1 polymer ?
#
loop_
_entity_poly.entity_id
_entity_poly.type
_entity_poly.pdbx_seq_one_letter_code
_entity_poly.pdbx_strand_id
1 'polypeptide(L)'
;MRSMQYDPEILYVQKLYFFLYLATISILIALIIIVYVDFRSGLYSLAVGFGLSYIGMVMKKNFNPPGKRLSAQRMAHTISQDSSPLSIARFASQLYYYFHEPTQAISILEKFLSSQDPLLCMTLGDILLKEGKPLRALYILRDNPHALVDPLLLATQGRVLFQIDRIQEAVKMFERSIHLAKQNKFPKSSNNWITQKILTLSYLANIHHSLADCYFILNDFDLAKKHYRSGNYRVFDLSLWRHCPSVQLDSTKNHKNIK
;
A
#
# COMPACT_ATOMS: atom_id res chain seq x y z
N MET A 1 12.66 13.14 -19.05
CA MET A 1 12.64 12.12 -17.97
C MET A 1 11.23 12.03 -17.44
N ARG A 2 10.50 10.92 -17.64
CA ARG A 2 9.20 10.70 -16.98
C ARG A 2 9.48 10.60 -15.48
N SER A 3 8.96 11.54 -14.69
CA SER A 3 9.01 11.46 -13.23
C SER A 3 8.38 10.13 -12.82
N MET A 4 9.15 9.29 -12.14
CA MET A 4 8.64 8.01 -11.65
C MET A 4 7.46 8.27 -10.72
N GLN A 5 6.29 7.80 -11.11
CA GLN A 5 5.11 7.84 -10.27
C GLN A 5 5.24 6.68 -9.28
N TYR A 6 5.83 6.97 -8.11
CA TYR A 6 5.88 6.00 -7.03
C TYR A 6 4.48 5.52 -6.69
N ASP A 7 4.36 4.24 -6.40
CA ASP A 7 3.13 3.67 -5.90
C ASP A 7 2.69 4.43 -4.64
N PRO A 8 1.41 4.85 -4.54
CA PRO A 8 0.92 5.60 -3.39
C PRO A 8 1.20 4.90 -2.05
N GLU A 9 1.22 3.57 -2.04
CA GLU A 9 1.53 2.76 -0.86
C GLU A 9 2.99 2.91 -0.42
N ILE A 10 3.93 2.81 -1.36
CA ILE A 10 5.36 2.96 -1.08
C ILE A 10 5.63 4.38 -0.59
N LEU A 11 5.02 5.36 -1.24
CA LEU A 11 5.12 6.76 -0.85
C LEU A 11 4.56 6.98 0.56
N TYR A 12 3.40 6.39 0.89
CA TYR A 12 2.80 6.48 2.22
C TYR A 12 3.73 5.94 3.30
N VAL A 13 4.30 4.75 3.09
CA VAL A 13 5.20 4.12 4.06
C VAL A 13 6.46 4.98 4.25
N GLN A 14 7.05 5.49 3.17
CA GLN A 14 8.21 6.38 3.24
C GLN A 14 7.92 7.68 3.99
N LYS A 15 6.76 8.30 3.71
CA LYS A 15 6.29 9.49 4.42
C LYS A 15 6.11 9.23 5.91
N LEU A 16 5.51 8.11 6.28
CA LEU A 16 5.31 7.79 7.69
C LEU A 16 6.64 7.55 8.42
N TYR A 17 7.61 6.87 7.79
CA TYR A 17 8.95 6.74 8.35
C TYR A 17 9.65 8.09 8.51
N PHE A 18 9.49 9.00 7.55
CA PHE A 18 10.02 10.35 7.63
C PHE A 18 9.38 11.15 8.77
N PHE A 19 8.06 11.05 8.94
CA PHE A 19 7.37 11.63 10.09
C PHE A 19 7.91 11.06 11.42
N LEU A 20 8.03 9.74 11.53
CA LEU A 20 8.55 9.09 12.74
C LEU A 20 9.98 9.55 13.05
N TYR A 21 10.83 9.70 12.04
CA TYR A 21 12.19 10.22 12.19
C TYR A 21 12.21 11.66 12.72
N LEU A 22 11.36 12.56 12.20
CA LEU A 22 11.28 13.93 12.71
C LEU A 22 10.66 13.99 14.12
N ALA A 23 9.70 13.11 14.38
CA ALA A 23 9.07 12.95 15.69
C ALA A 23 10.07 12.51 16.76
N THR A 24 11.01 11.60 16.46
CA THR A 24 12.03 11.21 17.45
C THR A 24 12.94 12.38 17.83
N ILE A 25 13.31 13.24 16.88
CA ILE A 25 14.05 14.47 17.16
C ILE A 25 13.23 15.39 18.08
N SER A 26 11.95 15.57 17.77
CA SER A 26 11.04 16.40 18.56
C SER A 26 10.88 15.88 20.00
N ILE A 27 10.80 14.57 20.19
CA ILE A 27 10.75 13.92 21.50
C ILE A 27 12.04 14.17 22.28
N LEU A 28 13.21 14.03 21.65
CA LEU A 28 14.50 14.28 22.31
C LEU A 28 14.62 15.75 22.77
N ILE A 29 14.24 16.71 21.92
CA ILE A 29 14.24 18.13 22.27
C ILE A 29 13.29 18.40 23.43
N ALA A 30 12.07 17.85 23.38
CA ALA A 30 11.11 18.02 24.46
C ALA A 30 11.63 17.47 25.79
N LEU A 31 12.26 16.29 25.79
CA LEU A 31 12.86 15.71 27.00
C LEU A 31 13.95 16.60 27.59
N ILE A 32 14.81 17.18 26.75
CA ILE A 32 15.84 18.15 27.18
C ILE A 32 15.16 19.37 27.84
N ILE A 33 14.12 19.94 27.23
CA ILE A 33 13.41 21.10 27.79
C ILE A 33 12.73 20.76 29.12
N ILE A 34 12.15 19.56 29.27
CA ILE A 34 11.55 19.12 30.54
C ILE A 34 12.60 19.07 31.65
N VAL A 35 13.80 18.58 31.34
CA VAL A 35 14.89 18.43 32.32
C VAL A 35 15.49 19.78 32.73
N TYR A 36 15.66 20.71 31.79
CA TYR A 36 16.39 21.97 32.03
C TYR A 36 15.51 23.21 32.25
N VAL A 37 14.25 23.18 31.85
CA VAL A 37 13.34 24.34 31.89
C VAL A 37 12.14 24.04 32.75
N ASP A 38 11.12 23.38 32.18
CA ASP A 38 9.92 22.95 32.88
C ASP A 38 9.06 22.02 32.00
N PHE A 39 8.11 21.32 32.64
CA PHE A 39 7.23 20.36 31.97
C PHE A 39 6.30 20.99 30.92
N ARG A 40 5.75 22.20 31.17
CA ARG A 40 4.80 22.85 30.25
C ARG A 40 5.51 23.28 28.97
N SER A 41 6.68 23.89 29.10
CA SER A 41 7.52 24.25 27.94
C SER A 41 7.90 23.02 27.12
N GLY A 42 8.21 21.90 27.78
CA GLY A 42 8.48 20.62 27.13
C GLY A 42 7.30 20.10 26.32
N LEU A 43 6.09 20.09 26.89
CA LEU A 43 4.86 19.68 26.19
C LEU A 43 4.54 20.60 25.01
N TYR A 44 4.73 21.92 25.15
CA TYR A 44 4.51 22.87 24.07
C TYR A 44 5.49 22.62 22.91
N SER A 45 6.77 22.45 23.22
CA SER A 45 7.79 22.10 22.22
C SER A 45 7.47 20.80 21.51
N LEU A 46 7.00 19.79 22.24
CA LEU A 46 6.57 18.52 21.66
C LEU A 46 5.39 18.69 20.69
N ALA A 47 4.36 19.46 21.08
CA ALA A 47 3.20 19.72 20.23
C ALA A 47 3.59 20.46 18.94
N VAL A 48 4.42 21.50 19.05
CA VAL A 48 4.96 22.25 17.90
C VAL A 48 5.82 21.34 17.02
N GLY A 49 6.69 20.53 17.61
CA GLY A 49 7.56 19.58 16.91
C GLY A 49 6.77 18.53 16.12
N PHE A 50 5.70 17.97 16.70
CA PHE A 50 4.79 17.07 15.97
C PHE A 50 4.07 17.79 14.83
N GLY A 51 3.59 19.02 15.04
CA GLY A 51 2.97 19.83 14.00
C GLY A 51 3.91 20.08 12.81
N LEU A 52 5.15 20.50 13.08
CA LEU A 52 6.18 20.70 12.05
C LEU A 52 6.57 19.40 11.35
N SER A 53 6.71 18.30 12.11
CA SER A 53 6.99 16.97 11.55
C SER A 53 5.90 16.52 10.58
N TYR A 54 4.63 16.76 10.94
CA TYR A 54 3.48 16.45 10.09
C TYR A 54 3.47 17.29 8.82
N ILE A 55 3.65 18.62 8.93
CA ILE A 55 3.74 19.52 7.77
C ILE A 55 4.89 19.09 6.86
N GLY A 56 6.06 18.79 7.42
CA GLY A 56 7.21 18.29 6.67
C GLY A 56 6.90 17.00 5.91
N MET A 57 6.20 16.05 6.53
CA MET A 57 5.74 14.81 5.88
C MET A 57 4.81 15.08 4.70
N VAL A 58 3.79 15.92 4.88
CA VAL A 58 2.81 16.26 3.84
C VAL A 58 3.49 16.97 2.65
N MET A 59 4.41 17.89 2.93
CA MET A 59 5.16 18.64 1.90
C MET A 59 6.18 17.78 1.15
N LYS A 60 6.69 16.70 1.76
CA LYS A 60 7.71 15.83 1.15
C LYS A 60 7.08 14.94 0.07
N LYS A 61 7.18 15.37 -1.19
CA LYS A 61 6.65 14.62 -2.36
C LYS A 61 7.60 13.55 -2.89
N ASN A 62 8.90 13.79 -2.78
CA ASN A 62 9.93 12.93 -3.39
C ASN A 62 10.89 12.41 -2.32
N PHE A 63 11.15 11.09 -2.37
CA PHE A 63 12.15 10.42 -1.56
C PHE A 63 13.27 9.94 -2.48
N ASN A 64 14.51 10.31 -2.15
CA ASN A 64 15.65 9.80 -2.90
C ASN A 64 15.83 8.33 -2.56
N PRO A 65 15.96 7.45 -3.56
CA PRO A 65 16.27 6.05 -3.31
C PRO A 65 17.64 5.94 -2.63
N PRO A 66 17.85 4.91 -1.79
CA PRO A 66 19.15 4.67 -1.19
C PRO A 66 20.19 4.39 -2.29
N GLY A 67 21.46 4.67 -2.00
CA GLY A 67 22.54 4.45 -2.97
C GLY A 67 22.56 3.01 -3.49
N LYS A 68 22.51 2.84 -4.83
CA LYS A 68 22.38 1.53 -5.49
C LYS A 68 23.42 0.51 -5.02
N ARG A 69 24.70 0.93 -4.93
CA ARG A 69 25.82 0.07 -4.52
C ARG A 69 25.64 -0.49 -3.10
N LEU A 70 25.37 0.40 -2.15
CA LEU A 70 25.24 0.02 -0.74
C LEU A 70 23.97 -0.82 -0.51
N SER A 71 22.89 -0.51 -1.23
CA SER A 71 21.65 -1.28 -1.19
C SER A 71 21.87 -2.69 -1.76
N ALA A 72 22.54 -2.81 -2.90
CA ALA A 72 22.87 -4.11 -3.51
C ALA A 72 23.76 -4.96 -2.60
N GLN A 73 24.77 -4.36 -1.96
CA GLN A 73 25.63 -5.04 -0.99
C GLN A 73 24.83 -5.57 0.21
N ARG A 74 23.94 -4.75 0.80
CA ARG A 74 23.08 -5.18 1.91
C ARG A 74 22.12 -6.30 1.50
N MET A 75 21.56 -6.23 0.29
CA MET A 75 20.68 -7.27 -0.24
C MET A 75 21.40 -8.58 -0.45
N ALA A 76 22.55 -8.56 -1.13
CA ALA A 76 23.37 -9.76 -1.35
C ALA A 76 23.73 -10.42 -0.03
N HIS A 77 24.10 -9.63 0.98
CA HIS A 77 24.37 -10.12 2.32
C HIS A 77 23.14 -10.75 2.98
N THR A 78 21.98 -10.08 2.93
CA THR A 78 20.76 -10.54 3.59
C THR A 78 20.26 -11.85 2.98
N ILE A 79 20.27 -11.99 1.65
CA ILE A 79 19.81 -13.22 0.97
C ILE A 79 20.78 -14.37 1.20
N SER A 80 22.08 -14.08 1.31
CA SER A 80 23.08 -15.12 1.63
C SER A 80 22.89 -15.71 3.02
N GLN A 81 22.26 -14.96 3.93
CA GLN A 81 22.00 -15.36 5.31
C GLN A 81 20.59 -15.89 5.54
N ASP A 82 19.61 -15.37 4.81
CA ASP A 82 18.19 -15.70 4.97
C ASP A 82 17.48 -15.81 3.61
N SER A 83 17.13 -17.03 3.25
CA SER A 83 16.33 -17.38 2.07
C SER A 83 14.84 -17.53 2.39
N SER A 84 14.35 -16.94 3.49
CA SER A 84 12.93 -16.93 3.80
C SER A 84 12.08 -16.28 2.69
N PRO A 85 10.81 -16.70 2.51
CA PRO A 85 9.89 -16.07 1.55
C PRO A 85 9.80 -14.55 1.71
N LEU A 86 9.88 -14.08 2.96
CA LEU A 86 9.90 -12.66 3.31
C LEU A 86 11.10 -11.91 2.73
N SER A 87 12.29 -12.47 2.88
CA SER A 87 13.54 -11.87 2.39
C SER A 87 13.58 -11.87 0.87
N ILE A 88 13.10 -12.94 0.22
CA ILE A 88 12.97 -13.03 -1.23
C ILE A 88 11.95 -12.03 -1.78
N ALA A 89 10.75 -11.94 -1.18
CA ALA A 89 9.72 -10.99 -1.59
C ALA A 89 10.22 -9.53 -1.52
N ARG A 90 10.93 -9.19 -0.44
CA ARG A 90 11.56 -7.86 -0.29
C ARG A 90 12.63 -7.63 -1.34
N PHE A 91 13.49 -8.61 -1.59
CA PHE A 91 14.53 -8.49 -2.59
C PHE A 91 13.95 -8.25 -3.99
N ALA A 92 12.96 -9.05 -4.38
CA ALA A 92 12.29 -8.88 -5.66
C ALA A 92 11.60 -7.51 -5.77
N SER A 93 10.93 -7.06 -4.70
CA SER A 93 10.35 -5.72 -4.64
C SER A 93 11.42 -4.63 -4.80
N GLN A 94 12.59 -4.79 -4.19
CA GLN A 94 13.68 -3.83 -4.31
C GLN A 94 14.29 -3.82 -5.72
N LEU A 95 14.49 -4.99 -6.34
CA LEU A 95 14.89 -5.09 -7.74
C LEU A 95 13.91 -4.36 -8.66
N TYR A 96 12.61 -4.55 -8.43
CA TYR A 96 11.56 -3.92 -9.22
C TYR A 96 11.51 -2.39 -9.02
N TYR A 97 11.30 -1.93 -7.79
CA TYR A 97 11.02 -0.51 -7.51
C TYR A 97 12.26 0.38 -7.45
N TYR A 98 13.42 -0.14 -7.01
CA TYR A 98 14.63 0.67 -6.81
C TYR A 98 15.70 0.47 -7.88
N PHE A 99 15.88 -0.75 -8.37
CA PHE A 99 16.85 -1.01 -9.44
C PHE A 99 16.26 -0.94 -10.84
N HIS A 100 14.93 -1.04 -10.96
CA HIS A 100 14.22 -1.10 -12.23
C HIS A 100 14.63 -2.30 -13.09
N GLU A 101 14.74 -3.46 -12.42
CA GLU A 101 15.10 -4.74 -13.03
C GLU A 101 13.90 -5.70 -12.98
N PRO A 102 12.80 -5.42 -13.72
CA PRO A 102 11.56 -6.19 -13.62
C PRO A 102 11.74 -7.65 -14.07
N THR A 103 12.56 -7.89 -15.08
CA THR A 103 12.86 -9.25 -15.57
C THR A 103 13.56 -10.08 -14.50
N GLN A 104 14.52 -9.50 -13.79
CA GLN A 104 15.24 -10.17 -12.70
C GLN A 104 14.32 -10.42 -11.50
N ALA A 105 13.52 -9.43 -11.11
CA ALA A 105 12.55 -9.56 -10.02
C ALA A 105 11.54 -10.69 -10.29
N ILE A 106 10.97 -10.73 -11.50
CA ILE A 106 10.05 -11.79 -11.94
C ILE A 106 10.76 -13.14 -11.94
N SER A 107 11.94 -13.23 -12.56
CA SER A 107 12.73 -14.47 -12.65
C SER A 107 13.01 -15.07 -11.27
N ILE A 108 13.38 -14.25 -10.29
CA ILE A 108 13.65 -14.72 -8.94
C ILE A 108 12.37 -15.25 -8.30
N LEU A 109 11.26 -14.51 -8.36
CA LEU A 109 10.01 -14.95 -7.75
C LEU A 109 9.48 -16.24 -8.39
N GLU A 110 9.62 -16.38 -9.71
CA GLU A 110 9.21 -17.59 -10.44
C GLU A 110 9.96 -18.84 -9.97
N LYS A 111 11.25 -18.72 -9.64
CA LYS A 111 12.04 -19.84 -9.08
C LYS A 111 11.49 -20.36 -7.76
N PHE A 112 10.79 -19.53 -7.00
CA PHE A 112 10.22 -19.88 -5.70
C PHE A 112 8.72 -20.13 -5.74
N LEU A 113 8.08 -20.17 -6.91
CA LEU A 113 6.65 -20.47 -7.04
C LEU A 113 6.25 -21.84 -6.49
N SER A 114 7.15 -22.82 -6.56
CA SER A 114 6.93 -24.17 -6.03
C SER A 114 6.70 -24.18 -4.51
N SER A 115 7.15 -23.16 -3.79
CA SER A 115 6.89 -23.03 -2.35
C SER A 115 5.42 -22.75 -2.01
N GLN A 116 4.63 -22.30 -2.99
CA GLN A 116 3.24 -21.89 -2.81
C GLN A 116 3.02 -20.84 -1.70
N ASP A 117 4.08 -20.12 -1.31
CA ASP A 117 4.01 -19.09 -0.29
C ASP A 117 3.14 -17.89 -0.76
N PRO A 118 2.08 -17.52 -0.01
CA PRO A 118 1.18 -16.45 -0.42
C PRO A 118 1.86 -15.10 -0.64
N LEU A 119 2.91 -14.78 0.14
CA LEU A 119 3.60 -13.49 0.02
C LEU A 119 4.40 -13.43 -1.28
N LEU A 120 5.07 -14.52 -1.67
CA LEU A 120 5.79 -14.60 -2.95
C LEU A 120 4.83 -14.55 -4.14
N CYS A 121 3.75 -15.32 -4.10
CA CYS A 121 2.73 -15.31 -5.15
C CYS A 121 2.06 -13.94 -5.29
N MET A 122 1.73 -13.28 -4.17
CA MET A 122 1.20 -11.92 -4.16
C MET A 122 2.18 -10.93 -4.78
N THR A 123 3.46 -10.96 -4.36
CA THR A 123 4.49 -10.04 -4.85
C THR A 123 4.68 -10.21 -6.37
N LEU A 124 4.70 -11.45 -6.85
CA LEU A 124 4.78 -11.73 -8.28
C LEU A 124 3.53 -11.26 -9.03
N GLY A 125 2.35 -11.49 -8.46
CA GLY A 125 1.09 -11.02 -9.01
C GLY A 125 1.04 -9.50 -9.17
N ASP A 126 1.46 -8.75 -8.15
CA ASP A 126 1.52 -7.28 -8.17
C ASP A 126 2.52 -6.77 -9.23
N ILE A 127 3.72 -7.35 -9.30
CA ILE A 127 4.70 -7.00 -10.32
C ILE A 127 4.18 -7.30 -11.73
N LEU A 128 3.62 -8.48 -11.96
CA LEU A 128 3.06 -8.86 -13.27
C LEU A 128 1.90 -7.94 -13.67
N LEU A 129 1.06 -7.54 -12.72
CA LEU A 129 -0.04 -6.61 -12.97
C LEU A 129 0.47 -5.27 -13.50
N LYS A 130 1.53 -4.74 -12.88
CA LYS A 130 2.18 -3.46 -13.27
C LYS A 130 2.92 -3.55 -14.59
N GLU A 131 3.49 -4.71 -14.90
CA GLU A 131 4.10 -5.01 -16.19
C GLU A 131 3.06 -5.29 -17.29
N GLY A 132 1.77 -5.04 -17.04
CA GLY A 132 0.70 -5.20 -18.03
C GLY A 132 0.38 -6.66 -18.37
N LYS A 133 0.66 -7.60 -17.46
CA LYS A 133 0.42 -9.05 -17.63
C LYS A 133 -0.67 -9.57 -16.67
N PRO A 134 -1.88 -8.97 -16.66
CA PRO A 134 -2.91 -9.30 -15.66
C PRO A 134 -3.41 -10.74 -15.76
N LEU A 135 -3.54 -11.31 -16.97
CA LEU A 135 -4.00 -12.70 -17.12
C LEU A 135 -3.01 -13.71 -16.52
N ARG A 136 -1.71 -13.47 -16.72
CA ARG A 136 -0.64 -14.29 -16.12
C ARG A 136 -0.62 -14.15 -14.60
N ALA A 137 -0.79 -12.93 -14.10
CA ALA A 137 -0.93 -12.69 -12.67
C ALA A 137 -2.13 -13.46 -12.09
N LEU A 138 -3.29 -13.39 -12.75
CA LEU A 138 -4.51 -14.07 -12.30
C LEU A 138 -4.32 -15.59 -12.24
N TYR A 139 -3.69 -16.17 -13.26
CA TYR A 139 -3.40 -17.60 -13.33
C TYR A 139 -2.56 -18.04 -12.13
N ILE A 140 -1.42 -17.38 -11.90
CA ILE A 140 -0.51 -17.69 -10.78
C ILE A 140 -1.21 -17.53 -9.43
N LEU A 141 -2.01 -16.47 -9.25
CA LEU A 141 -2.69 -16.20 -7.98
C LEU A 141 -3.82 -17.20 -7.70
N ARG A 142 -4.48 -17.73 -8.74
CA ARG A 142 -5.58 -18.71 -8.61
C ARG A 142 -5.10 -20.13 -8.39
N ASP A 143 -3.95 -20.48 -8.97
CA ASP A 143 -3.33 -21.80 -8.81
C ASP A 143 -2.74 -22.02 -7.41
N ASN A 144 -2.60 -20.96 -6.61
CA ASN A 144 -2.11 -21.07 -5.24
C ASN A 144 -3.16 -21.77 -4.34
N PRO A 145 -2.79 -22.77 -3.51
CA PRO A 145 -3.73 -23.48 -2.63
C PRO A 145 -4.42 -22.57 -1.60
N HIS A 146 -3.83 -21.41 -1.29
CA HIS A 146 -4.37 -20.42 -0.36
C HIS A 146 -5.15 -19.29 -1.05
N ALA A 147 -5.37 -19.37 -2.37
CA ALA A 147 -6.00 -18.34 -3.22
C ALA A 147 -7.31 -17.76 -2.67
N LEU A 148 -8.11 -18.57 -1.96
CA LEU A 148 -9.44 -18.19 -1.46
C LEU A 148 -9.49 -17.92 0.05
N VAL A 149 -8.39 -18.14 0.77
CA VAL A 149 -8.33 -18.04 2.23
C VAL A 149 -7.30 -17.03 2.72
N ASP A 150 -6.33 -16.68 1.89
CA ASP A 150 -5.35 -15.65 2.19
C ASP A 150 -5.88 -14.26 1.78
N PRO A 151 -5.99 -13.30 2.72
CA PRO A 151 -6.55 -11.98 2.42
C PRO A 151 -5.66 -11.14 1.50
N LEU A 152 -4.33 -11.33 1.48
CA LEU A 152 -3.43 -10.62 0.56
C LEU A 152 -3.59 -11.14 -0.87
N LEU A 153 -3.67 -12.47 -1.05
CA LEU A 153 -3.93 -13.07 -2.37
C LEU A 153 -5.29 -12.62 -2.91
N LEU A 154 -6.34 -12.64 -2.09
CA LEU A 154 -7.66 -12.15 -2.49
C LEU A 154 -7.64 -10.68 -2.92
N ALA A 155 -6.99 -9.80 -2.14
CA ALA A 155 -6.87 -8.39 -2.51
C ALA A 155 -6.15 -8.22 -3.86
N THR A 156 -5.10 -9.01 -4.09
CA THR A 156 -4.31 -8.95 -5.33
C THR A 156 -5.11 -9.48 -6.51
N GLN A 157 -5.83 -10.60 -6.36
CA GLN A 157 -6.78 -11.07 -7.36
C GLN A 157 -7.85 -10.03 -7.67
N GLY A 158 -8.38 -9.34 -6.66
CA GLY A 158 -9.32 -8.24 -6.83
C GLY A 158 -8.75 -7.12 -7.72
N ARG A 159 -7.51 -6.69 -7.48
CA ARG A 159 -6.82 -5.70 -8.31
C ARG A 159 -6.62 -6.17 -9.75
N VAL A 160 -6.24 -7.43 -9.93
CA VAL A 160 -6.08 -8.03 -11.26
C VAL A 160 -7.42 -8.07 -12.00
N LEU A 161 -8.50 -8.51 -11.34
CA LEU A 161 -9.85 -8.57 -11.90
C LEU A 161 -10.38 -7.18 -12.26
N PHE A 162 -10.10 -6.17 -11.44
CA PHE A 162 -10.43 -4.78 -11.71
C PHE A 162 -9.74 -4.29 -13.00
N GLN A 163 -8.46 -4.59 -13.20
CA GLN A 163 -7.72 -4.17 -14.40
C GLN A 163 -8.19 -4.85 -15.69
N ILE A 164 -8.81 -6.03 -15.61
CA ILE A 164 -9.42 -6.73 -16.76
C ILE A 164 -10.93 -6.54 -16.85
N ASP A 165 -11.46 -5.49 -16.20
CA ASP A 165 -12.86 -5.07 -16.24
C ASP A 165 -13.88 -6.12 -15.71
N ARG A 166 -13.42 -7.07 -14.88
CA ARG A 166 -14.29 -8.02 -14.16
C ARG A 166 -14.73 -7.45 -12.82
N ILE A 167 -15.40 -6.29 -12.87
CA ILE A 167 -15.67 -5.45 -11.70
C ILE A 167 -16.45 -6.18 -10.60
N GLN A 168 -17.50 -6.94 -10.95
CA GLN A 168 -18.30 -7.69 -9.96
C GLN A 168 -17.48 -8.76 -9.21
N GLU A 169 -16.55 -9.42 -9.90
CA GLU A 169 -15.67 -10.40 -9.25
C GLU A 169 -14.60 -9.72 -8.40
N ALA A 170 -14.09 -8.57 -8.85
CA ALA A 170 -13.17 -7.76 -8.06
C ALA A 170 -13.79 -7.36 -6.70
N VAL A 171 -15.05 -6.89 -6.71
CA VAL A 171 -15.80 -6.58 -5.47
C VAL A 171 -15.84 -7.79 -4.53
N LYS A 172 -16.24 -8.96 -5.02
CA LYS A 172 -16.30 -10.19 -4.22
C LYS A 172 -14.95 -10.55 -3.58
N MET A 173 -13.85 -10.40 -4.34
CA MET A 173 -12.50 -10.68 -3.82
C MET A 173 -12.10 -9.67 -2.74
N PHE A 174 -12.34 -8.38 -2.95
CA PHE A 174 -12.02 -7.34 -2.00
C PHE A 174 -12.85 -7.42 -0.71
N GLU A 175 -14.15 -7.66 -0.81
CA GLU A 175 -15.04 -7.85 0.36
C GLU A 175 -14.58 -9.05 1.20
N ARG A 176 -14.30 -10.17 0.55
CA ARG A 176 -13.81 -11.38 1.20
C ARG A 176 -12.44 -11.16 1.85
N SER A 177 -11.54 -10.43 1.18
CA SER A 177 -10.24 -10.04 1.75
C SER A 177 -10.41 -9.25 3.04
N ILE A 178 -11.26 -8.21 3.06
CA ILE A 178 -11.54 -7.43 4.28
C ILE A 178 -12.14 -8.31 5.38
N HIS A 179 -13.08 -9.19 5.03
CA HIS A 179 -13.72 -10.09 5.99
C HIS A 179 -12.70 -11.02 6.67
N LEU A 180 -11.86 -11.70 5.87
CA LEU A 180 -10.84 -12.60 6.38
C LEU A 180 -9.73 -11.85 7.12
N ALA A 181 -9.34 -10.65 6.68
CA ALA A 181 -8.36 -9.84 7.40
C ALA A 181 -8.85 -9.42 8.79
N LYS A 182 -10.16 -9.25 9.00
CA LYS A 182 -10.72 -8.99 10.34
C LYS A 182 -10.64 -10.21 11.25
N GLN A 183 -10.83 -11.40 10.71
CA GLN A 183 -10.80 -12.66 11.47
C GLN A 183 -9.36 -13.11 11.74
N ASN A 184 -8.54 -13.18 10.69
CA ASN A 184 -7.26 -13.88 10.71
C ASN A 184 -6.04 -12.94 10.62
N LYS A 185 -6.26 -11.63 10.43
CA LYS A 185 -5.23 -10.62 10.10
C LYS A 185 -4.56 -10.90 8.75
N PHE A 186 -3.82 -9.93 8.26
CA PHE A 186 -2.95 -10.17 7.10
C PHE A 186 -1.71 -10.99 7.50
N PRO A 187 -1.12 -11.74 6.54
CA PRO A 187 0.16 -12.40 6.74
C PRO A 187 1.24 -11.46 7.28
N LYS A 188 2.15 -12.01 8.07
CA LYS A 188 3.31 -11.27 8.56
C LYS A 188 4.25 -10.95 7.38
N SER A 189 4.37 -9.66 7.08
CA SER A 189 5.29 -9.08 6.08
C SER A 189 6.43 -8.30 6.73
N SER A 190 6.46 -8.25 8.07
CA SER A 190 7.58 -7.74 8.85
C SER A 190 7.74 -8.41 10.20
N ASN A 191 8.99 -8.55 10.64
CA ASN A 191 9.33 -8.99 11.99
C ASN A 191 9.12 -7.86 13.01
N ASN A 192 9.10 -6.59 12.56
CA ASN A 192 8.80 -5.46 13.42
C ASN A 192 7.29 -5.23 13.50
N TRP A 193 6.74 -5.23 14.71
CA TRP A 193 5.30 -5.09 14.94
C TRP A 193 4.73 -3.76 14.47
N ILE A 194 5.47 -2.65 14.61
CA ILE A 194 5.07 -1.31 14.16
C ILE A 194 4.96 -1.31 12.64
N THR A 195 6.00 -1.80 11.96
CA THR A 195 6.00 -1.93 10.50
C THR A 195 4.83 -2.79 10.02
N GLN A 196 4.58 -3.94 10.66
CA GLN A 196 3.45 -4.81 10.31
C GLN A 196 2.11 -4.10 10.47
N LYS A 197 1.93 -3.30 11.53
CA LYS A 197 0.70 -2.52 11.75
C LYS A 197 0.51 -1.44 10.68
N ILE A 198 1.57 -0.72 10.34
CA ILE A 198 1.57 0.28 9.27
C ILE A 198 1.18 -0.36 7.94
N LEU A 199 1.82 -1.47 7.57
CA LEU A 199 1.53 -2.20 6.33
C LEU A 199 0.08 -2.71 6.31
N THR A 200 -0.40 -3.26 7.43
CA THR A 200 -1.80 -3.70 7.58
C THR A 200 -2.79 -2.56 7.34
N LEU A 201 -2.54 -1.37 7.91
CA LEU A 201 -3.38 -0.20 7.68
C LEU A 201 -3.34 0.25 6.22
N SER A 202 -2.15 0.24 5.61
CA SER A 202 -1.94 0.56 4.19
C SER A 202 -2.73 -0.38 3.29
N TYR A 203 -2.65 -1.70 3.52
CA TYR A 203 -3.41 -2.69 2.75
C TYR A 203 -4.92 -2.49 2.89
N LEU A 204 -5.43 -2.29 4.12
CA LEU A 204 -6.85 -2.03 4.33
C LEU A 204 -7.32 -0.73 3.67
N ALA A 205 -6.50 0.32 3.71
CA ALA A 205 -6.79 1.58 3.04
C ALA A 205 -6.93 1.36 1.53
N ASN A 206 -5.95 0.69 0.91
CA ASN A 206 -5.96 0.46 -0.52
C ASN A 206 -7.11 -0.47 -0.97
N ILE A 207 -7.42 -1.51 -0.20
CA ILE A 207 -8.57 -2.38 -0.53
C ILE A 207 -9.87 -1.58 -0.46
N HIS A 208 -10.05 -0.73 0.57
CA HIS A 208 -11.21 0.14 0.65
C HIS A 208 -11.28 1.14 -0.50
N HIS A 209 -10.17 1.75 -0.91
CA HIS A 209 -10.14 2.65 -2.06
C HIS A 209 -10.47 1.91 -3.36
N SER A 210 -9.86 0.74 -3.59
CA SER A 210 -10.12 -0.07 -4.79
C SER A 210 -11.58 -0.54 -4.88
N LEU A 211 -12.16 -0.90 -3.75
CA LEU A 211 -13.56 -1.33 -3.66
C LEU A 211 -14.52 -0.12 -3.79
N ALA A 212 -14.11 1.08 -3.34
CA ALA A 212 -14.84 2.30 -3.64
C ALA A 212 -14.84 2.61 -5.15
N ASP A 213 -13.69 2.47 -5.81
CA ASP A 213 -13.57 2.63 -7.26
C ASP A 213 -14.47 1.61 -8.00
N CYS A 214 -14.53 0.36 -7.53
CA CYS A 214 -15.44 -0.66 -8.08
C CYS A 214 -16.92 -0.27 -7.95
N TYR A 215 -17.37 0.15 -6.76
CA TYR A 215 -18.76 0.54 -6.55
C TYR A 215 -19.13 1.81 -7.32
N PHE A 216 -18.18 2.72 -7.48
CA PHE A 216 -18.38 3.90 -8.33
C PHE A 216 -18.68 3.48 -9.78
N ILE A 217 -17.90 2.55 -10.35
CA ILE A 217 -18.15 2.00 -11.70
C ILE A 217 -19.50 1.28 -11.78
N LEU A 218 -19.91 0.58 -10.72
CA LEU A 218 -21.21 -0.09 -10.63
C LEU A 218 -22.39 0.87 -10.36
N ASN A 219 -22.13 2.18 -10.26
CA ASN A 219 -23.11 3.22 -9.92
C ASN A 219 -23.74 3.09 -8.51
N ASP A 220 -23.09 2.36 -7.59
CA ASP A 220 -23.47 2.33 -6.17
C ASP A 220 -22.70 3.41 -5.40
N PHE A 221 -23.14 4.66 -5.55
CA PHE A 221 -22.43 5.82 -5.02
C PHE A 221 -22.41 5.88 -3.49
N ASP A 222 -23.43 5.31 -2.83
CA ASP A 222 -23.51 5.28 -1.37
C ASP A 222 -22.42 4.37 -0.79
N LEU A 223 -22.28 3.16 -1.33
CA LEU A 223 -21.20 2.26 -0.95
C LEU A 223 -19.84 2.81 -1.36
N ALA A 224 -19.70 3.40 -2.55
CA ALA A 224 -18.45 4.04 -2.98
C ALA A 224 -17.99 5.10 -1.97
N LYS A 225 -18.88 6.03 -1.57
CA LYS A 225 -18.58 7.08 -0.60
C LYS A 225 -18.19 6.53 0.77
N LYS A 226 -18.90 5.50 1.24
CA LYS A 226 -18.59 4.79 2.49
C LYS A 226 -17.18 4.22 2.47
N HIS A 227 -16.78 3.63 1.35
CA HIS A 227 -15.48 2.98 1.21
C HIS A 227 -14.34 3.98 0.99
N TYR A 228 -14.54 5.09 0.27
CA TYR A 228 -13.56 6.18 0.23
C TYR A 228 -13.26 6.74 1.62
N ARG A 229 -14.31 7.02 2.42
CA ARG A 229 -14.14 7.46 3.81
C ARG A 229 -13.39 6.43 4.64
N SER A 230 -13.78 5.17 4.54
CA SER A 230 -13.13 4.07 5.27
C SER A 230 -11.65 3.93 4.91
N GLY A 231 -11.29 4.07 3.64
CA GLY A 231 -9.90 4.09 3.20
C GLY A 231 -9.13 5.29 3.76
N ASN A 232 -9.69 6.49 3.62
CA ASN A 232 -9.07 7.74 4.07
C ASN A 232 -8.79 7.76 5.58
N TYR A 233 -9.71 7.27 6.42
CA TYR A 233 -9.47 7.19 7.87
C TYR A 233 -8.29 6.29 8.28
N ARG A 234 -7.81 5.43 7.39
CA ARG A 234 -6.66 4.54 7.63
C ARG A 234 -5.35 5.12 7.11
N VAL A 235 -5.41 6.21 6.36
CA VAL A 235 -4.25 6.92 5.82
C VAL A 235 -4.03 8.19 6.63
N PHE A 236 -2.95 8.22 7.40
CA PHE A 236 -2.60 9.36 8.26
C PHE A 236 -2.27 10.64 7.45
N ASP A 237 -1.76 10.47 6.23
CA ASP A 237 -1.42 11.56 5.33
C ASP A 237 -2.66 12.03 4.54
N LEU A 238 -3.17 13.21 4.88
CA LEU A 238 -4.30 13.83 4.18
C LEU A 238 -4.04 14.06 2.69
N SER A 239 -2.78 14.23 2.27
CA SER A 239 -2.46 14.43 0.84
C SER A 239 -2.65 13.17 -0.01
N LEU A 240 -2.83 12.01 0.61
CA LEU A 240 -3.12 10.73 -0.06
C LEU A 240 -4.60 10.36 0.01
N TRP A 241 -5.46 11.21 0.58
CA TRP A 241 -6.89 10.95 0.63
C TRP A 241 -7.49 10.98 -0.77
N ARG A 242 -8.34 9.99 -1.05
CA ARG A 242 -9.11 9.92 -2.30
C ARG A 242 -10.49 10.50 -2.09
N HIS A 243 -10.95 11.30 -3.04
CA HIS A 243 -12.29 11.85 -3.02
C HIS A 243 -13.19 11.09 -3.98
N CYS A 244 -14.43 10.85 -3.55
CA CYS A 244 -15.45 10.33 -4.45
C CYS A 244 -15.68 11.36 -5.57
N PRO A 245 -15.57 10.98 -6.86
CA PRO A 245 -15.88 11.90 -7.94
C PRO A 245 -17.29 12.46 -7.76
N SER A 246 -17.46 13.75 -8.06
CA SER A 246 -18.80 14.33 -8.10
C SER A 246 -19.57 13.63 -9.21
N VAL A 247 -20.70 12.99 -8.87
CA VAL A 247 -21.65 12.55 -9.87
C VAL A 247 -22.15 13.81 -10.56
N GLN A 248 -21.69 14.06 -11.79
CA GLN A 248 -22.40 14.97 -12.66
C GLN A 248 -23.75 14.31 -12.87
N LEU A 249 -24.73 14.73 -12.09
CA LEU A 249 -26.13 14.49 -12.37
C LEU A 249 -26.39 15.23 -13.68
N ASP A 250 -26.07 14.59 -14.80
CA ASP A 250 -26.52 15.05 -16.09
C ASP A 250 -28.04 15.17 -15.98
N SER A 251 -28.48 16.41 -16.03
CA SER A 251 -29.85 16.88 -16.09
C SER A 251 -30.54 16.43 -17.39
N THR A 252 -30.18 15.28 -17.97
CA THR A 252 -30.79 14.68 -19.16
C THR A 252 -32.05 13.88 -18.82
N LYS A 253 -32.73 14.24 -17.72
CA LYS A 253 -34.15 13.90 -17.51
C LYS A 253 -35.12 14.87 -18.21
N ASN A 254 -34.65 15.93 -18.87
CA ASN A 254 -35.49 16.85 -19.64
C ASN A 254 -35.20 16.79 -21.15
N HIS A 255 -35.64 15.73 -21.82
CA HIS A 255 -36.13 15.79 -23.21
C HIS A 255 -36.95 14.52 -23.54
N LYS A 256 -38.00 14.28 -22.75
CA LYS A 256 -39.21 13.60 -23.25
C LYS A 256 -40.37 14.53 -22.94
N ASN A 257 -40.70 15.36 -23.92
CA ASN A 257 -41.97 16.09 -24.12
C ASN A 257 -41.68 17.42 -24.83
N ILE A 258 -41.37 17.35 -26.12
CA ILE A 258 -41.92 18.32 -27.06
C ILE A 258 -42.62 17.47 -28.12
N LYS A 259 -43.92 17.74 -28.21
CA LYS A 259 -44.89 17.15 -29.14
C LYS A 259 -44.49 17.36 -30.58
#